data_AF-A0A9D6WQ36-F1
#
_entry.id   AF-A0A9D6WQ36-F1
#
_cell.length_a   1.000
_cell.length_b   1.000
_cell.length_c   1.000
_cell.angle_alpha   90.00
_cell.angle_beta   90.00
_cell.angle_gamma   90.00
#
_symmetry.space_group_name_H-M   'P 1'
#
loop_
_entity.id
_entity.type
_entity.pdbx_description
1 polymer ?
#
loop_
_entity_poly.entity_id
_entity_poly.type
_entity_poly.pdbx_seq_one_letter_code
_entity_poly.pdbx_strand_id
1 'polypeptide(L)' 'MDFIYLDADNPATKNARDHFGYRAQPEFYLLDKTGKILWKKIGMVTVPELEKQLQSMLTP' A
#
# COMPACT_ATOMS: atom_id res chain seq x y z
N MET A 1 9.47 10.37 -0.65
CA MET A 1 8.31 9.46 -0.66
C MET A 1 8.35 8.75 -1.98
N ASP A 2 8.37 7.42 -1.95
CA ASP A 2 8.49 6.59 -3.15
C ASP A 2 7.17 5.89 -3.42
N PHE A 3 6.80 5.77 -4.70
CA PHE A 3 5.65 4.99 -5.13
C PHE A 3 6.13 3.71 -5.81
N ILE A 4 5.67 2.56 -5.31
CA ILE A 4 6.02 1.25 -5.85
C ILE A 4 4.73 0.57 -6.30
N TYR A 5 4.67 0.24 -7.59
CA TYR A 5 3.61 -0.59 -8.14
C TYR A 5 4.03 -2.06 -8.13
N LEU A 6 3.21 -2.92 -7.54
CA LEU A 6 3.43 -4.36 -7.51
C LEU A 6 2.34 -5.04 -8.33
N ASP A 7 2.74 -5.67 -9.42
CA ASP A 7 1.86 -6.53 -10.22
C ASP A 7 1.56 -7.81 -9.44
N ALA A 8 0.29 -8.03 -9.09
CA ALA A 8 -0.13 -9.16 -8.30
C ALA A 8 -0.05 -10.50 -9.06
N ASP A 9 -0.02 -10.48 -10.39
CA ASP A 9 0.08 -11.69 -11.22
C ASP A 9 1.53 -12.05 -11.56
N ASN A 10 2.46 -11.11 -11.34
CA ASN A 10 3.89 -11.36 -11.53
C ASN A 10 4.45 -12.27 -10.41
N PRO A 11 5.03 -13.45 -10.71
CA PRO A 11 5.61 -14.33 -9.70
C PRO A 11 6.70 -13.68 -8.85
N ALA A 12 7.43 -12.70 -9.39
CA ALA A 12 8.48 -11.97 -8.68
C ALA A 12 7.94 -11.16 -7.49
N THR A 13 6.64 -10.84 -7.46
CA THR A 13 6.02 -10.12 -6.33
C THR A 13 5.51 -11.05 -5.24
N LYS A 14 5.64 -12.37 -5.39
CA LYS A 14 5.13 -13.36 -4.42
C LYS A 14 5.58 -13.06 -2.98
N ASN A 15 6.86 -12.81 -2.76
CA ASN A 15 7.37 -12.54 -1.41
C ASN A 15 6.73 -11.29 -0.79
N ALA A 16 6.53 -10.23 -1.59
CA ALA A 16 5.84 -9.03 -1.13
C ALA A 16 4.36 -9.30 -0.83
N ARG A 17 3.66 -10.02 -1.72
CA ARG A 17 2.26 -10.43 -1.51
C ARG A 17 2.08 -11.22 -0.23
N ASP A 18 2.94 -12.20 0.01
CA ASP A 18 2.91 -13.02 1.22
C ASP A 18 3.20 -12.17 2.47
N HIS A 19 4.25 -11.33 2.42
CA HIS A 19 4.64 -10.46 3.52
C HIS A 19 3.53 -9.47 3.93
N PHE A 20 2.86 -8.87 2.94
CA PHE A 20 1.80 -7.90 3.17
C PHE A 20 0.41 -8.51 3.39
N GLY A 21 0.31 -9.84 3.33
CA GLY A 21 -0.94 -10.58 3.49
C GLY A 21 -1.98 -10.19 2.44
N TYR A 22 -1.55 -10.13 1.18
CA TYR A 22 -2.38 -9.81 0.01
C TYR A 22 -3.59 -10.73 -0.10
N ARG A 23 -4.78 -10.18 -0.38
CA ARG A 23 -6.06 -10.91 -0.44
C ARG A 23 -6.81 -10.68 -1.75
N ALA A 24 -6.86 -9.45 -2.26
CA ALA A 24 -7.62 -9.09 -3.46
C ALA A 24 -7.04 -7.86 -4.16
N GLN A 25 -7.50 -7.60 -5.39
CA GLN A 25 -7.16 -6.37 -6.12
C GLN A 25 -8.31 -5.36 -6.11
N PRO A 26 -8.00 -4.04 -6.09
CA PRO A 26 -6.69 -3.46 -5.78
C PRO A 26 -6.39 -3.47 -4.28
N GLU A 27 -5.11 -3.43 -3.91
CA GLU A 27 -4.67 -3.25 -2.53
C GLU A 27 -3.63 -2.13 -2.44
N PHE A 28 -3.78 -1.26 -1.45
CA PHE A 28 -2.88 -0.13 -1.19
C PHE A 28 -2.24 -0.28 0.18
N TYR A 29 -0.95 0.03 0.24
CA TYR A 29 -0.13 -0.05 1.45
C TYR A 29 0.62 1.26 1.63
N LEU A 30 0.55 1.83 2.83
CA LEU A 30 1.42 2.91 3.25
C LEU A 30 2.39 2.36 4.28
N LEU A 31 3.68 2.54 4.02
CA LEU A 31 4.77 2.02 4.84
C LEU A 31 5.58 3.16 5.43
N ASP A 32 6.13 2.96 6.63
CA ASP A 32 7.19 3.83 7.14
C ASP A 32 8.58 3.44 6.57
N LYS A 33 9.61 4.20 6.94
CA LYS A 33 11.00 3.96 6.50
C LYS A 33 11.59 2.61 6.91
N THR A 34 10.96 1.90 7.85
CA THR A 34 11.37 0.56 8.30
C THR A 34 10.63 -0.56 7.59
N GLY A 35 9.66 -0.22 6.73
CA GLY A 35 8.78 -1.17 6.05
C GLY A 35 7.56 -1.58 6.87
N LYS A 36 7.31 -0.94 8.03
CA LYS A 36 6.11 -1.21 8.82
C LYS A 36 4.88 -0.62 8.13
N ILE A 37 3.81 -1.41 8.03
CA ILE A 37 2.53 -0.97 7.50
C ILE A 37 1.89 0.03 8.47
N LEU A 38 1.73 1.27 8.02
CA LEU A 38 0.97 2.31 8.72
C LEU A 38 -0.51 2.28 8.35
N TRP A 39 -0.80 1.90 7.10
CA TRP A 39 -2.16 1.81 6.58
C TRP A 39 -2.25 0.77 5.46
N LYS A 40 -3.39 0.07 5.41
CA LYS A 40 -3.74 -0.91 4.37
C LYS A 40 -5.18 -0.70 3.93
N LYS A 41 -5.44 -0.73 2.63
CA LYS A 41 -6.79 -0.70 2.06
C LYS A 41 -6.95 -1.80 1.02
N ILE A 42 -8.02 -2.56 1.15
CA ILE A 42 -8.47 -3.54 0.15
C ILE A 42 -9.65 -2.93 -0.60
N GLY A 43 -9.61 -3.00 -1.92
CA GLY A 43 -10.60 -2.42 -2.81
C GLY A 43 -10.26 -1.00 -3.25
N MET A 44 -11.16 -0.45 -4.07
CA MET A 44 -10.99 0.87 -4.68
C MET A 44 -10.80 1.96 -3.63
N VAL A 45 -9.92 2.91 -3.94
CA VAL A 45 -9.72 4.16 -3.19
C VAL A 45 -9.98 5.33 -4.13
N THR A 46 -10.61 6.38 -3.63
CA THR A 46 -10.75 7.63 -4.40
C THR A 46 -9.50 8.49 -4.22
N VAL A 47 -9.20 9.37 -5.18
CA VAL A 47 -8.07 10.31 -5.05
C VAL A 47 -8.18 11.14 -3.76
N PRO A 48 -9.33 11.74 -3.40
CA PRO A 48 -9.45 12.51 -2.17
C PRO A 48 -9.22 11.68 -0.89
N GLU A 49 -9.65 10.42 -0.88
CA GLU A 49 -9.41 9.50 0.25
C GLU A 49 -7.91 9.21 0.41
N LEU A 50 -7.22 8.94 -0.71
CA LEU A 50 -5.78 8.71 -0.71
C LEU A 50 -5.00 9.95 -0.27
N GLU A 51 -5.33 11.13 -0.80
CA GLU A 51 -4.69 12.40 -0.43
C GLU A 51 -4.85 12.70 1.06
N LYS A 52 -6.06 12.52 1.61
CA LYS A 52 -6.33 12.69 3.03
C LYS A 52 -5.47 11.75 3.88
N GLN A 53 -5.32 10.49 3.46
CA GLN A 53 -4.53 9.51 4.18
C GLN A 53 -3.03 9.80 4.13
N LEU A 54 -2.54 10.36 3.02
CA LEU A 54 -1.15 10.79 2.92
C LEU A 54 -0.87 12.01 3.80
N GLN A 55 -1.76 13.00 3.80
CA GLN A 55 -1.61 14.21 4.61
C GLN A 55 -1.59 13.91 6.11
N SER A 56 -2.46 13.01 6.59
CA SER A 56 -2.52 12.66 8.02
C SER A 56 -1.23 12.03 8.55
N MET A 57 -0.38 11.49 7.66
CA MET A 57 0.85 10.77 8.00
C MET A 57 2.11 11.61 7.77
N LEU A 58 2.00 12.72 7.04
CA LEU A 58 3.08 13.68 6.81
C LEU A 58 3.12 14.81 7.85
N THR A 59 2.12 14.88 8.71
CA THR A 59 2.02 15.90 9.75
C THR A 59 2.49 15.29 11.09
N PRO A 60 3.41 15.93 11.83
CA PRO A 60 3.91 15.43 13.12
C PRO A 60 2.83 15.22 14.18
#